data_AF-A0A3D5E5C3-F1
#
_entry.id   AF-A0A3D5E5C3-F1
#
_cell.length_a   1.000
_cell.length_b   1.000
_cell.length_c   1.000
_cell.angle_alpha   90.00
_cell.angle_beta   90.00
_cell.angle_gamma   90.00
#
_symmetry.space_group_name_H-M   'P 1'
#
loop_
_entity.id
_entity.type
_entity.pdbx_description
1 polymer ?
#
loop_
_entity_poly.entity_id
_entity_poly.type
_entity_poly.pdbx_seq_one_letter_code
_entity_poly.pdbx_strand_id
1 'polypeptide(L)'
;AEVIIVFHTHYTGDHVPSMQAKAGVGETLNEIKEVAVINNDTPMHKVGLSNQEQTNFNKMISAIEKNCKECGDFLDQLVLLSGTKGDEKYHVASYVKQFFNSEIKAARAIGDVGKTFASLYNFYYDKTTALLDKIKTPKTRAQKSKLVHDSQNYLRENEGKFKAMIDLYKKIQESKQFIIDKLDDLETFRTFALTDNGYKVTGPEGYVLHKDGDMVKLVNRLEFSYINFTLAKKWR
;
A
#
# COMPACT_ATOMS: atom_id res chain seq x y z
N ALA A 1 1.33 10.86 -32.48
CA ALA A 1 2.19 11.32 -31.38
C ALA A 1 3.23 10.25 -31.12
N GLU A 2 4.52 10.57 -31.20
CA GLU A 2 5.61 9.60 -31.01
C GLU A 2 5.98 9.41 -29.52
N VAL A 3 5.52 10.29 -28.63
CA VAL A 3 5.63 10.18 -27.18
C VAL A 3 4.37 10.77 -26.53
N ILE A 4 3.76 10.07 -25.58
CA ILE A 4 2.69 10.59 -24.72
C ILE A 4 3.27 10.77 -23.32
N ILE A 5 3.32 12.01 -22.84
CA ILE A 5 3.80 12.36 -21.50
C ILE A 5 2.63 12.91 -20.70
N VAL A 6 2.37 12.33 -19.54
CA VAL A 6 1.29 12.78 -18.64
C VAL A 6 1.91 13.58 -17.50
N PHE A 7 1.55 14.86 -17.40
CA PHE A 7 1.93 15.73 -16.30
C PHE A 7 0.72 15.96 -15.39
N HIS A 8 0.94 15.92 -14.07
CA HIS A 8 -0.09 16.23 -13.07
C HIS A 8 0.24 17.51 -12.27
N THR A 9 1.44 18.03 -12.48
CA THR A 9 2.01 19.10 -11.65
C THR A 9 3.01 19.89 -12.49
N HIS A 10 2.99 21.21 -12.34
CA HIS A 10 4.01 22.12 -12.84
C HIS A 10 4.66 22.86 -11.67
N TYR A 11 5.85 23.41 -11.88
CA TYR A 11 6.55 24.17 -10.85
C TYR A 11 6.50 25.67 -11.18
N THR A 12 6.17 26.49 -10.18
CA THR A 12 6.15 27.96 -10.29
C THR A 12 7.21 28.58 -9.38
N GLY A 13 7.92 29.58 -9.89
CA GLY A 13 8.96 30.33 -9.16
C GLY A 13 10.22 30.50 -10.00
N ASP A 14 11.00 31.55 -9.74
CA ASP A 14 12.13 31.94 -10.59
C ASP A 14 13.45 31.26 -10.20
N HIS A 15 13.48 30.55 -9.07
CA HIS A 15 14.67 29.92 -8.54
C HIS A 15 14.38 28.47 -8.13
N VAL A 16 15.10 27.52 -8.74
CA VAL A 16 14.86 26.06 -8.59
C VAL A 16 14.70 25.60 -7.14
N PRO A 17 15.55 26.03 -6.17
CA PRO A 17 15.41 25.66 -4.76
C PRO A 17 14.12 26.14 -4.07
N SER A 18 13.48 27.20 -4.57
CA SER A 18 12.28 27.79 -3.97
C SER A 18 11.03 27.64 -4.84
N MET A 19 11.11 26.86 -5.91
CA MET A 19 9.96 26.56 -6.76
C MET A 19 8.89 25.81 -5.95
N GLN A 20 7.63 26.14 -6.20
CA GLN A 20 6.49 25.47 -5.61
C GLN A 20 5.78 24.61 -6.65
N ALA A 21 5.42 23.38 -6.25
CA ALA A 21 4.56 22.51 -7.04
C ALA A 21 3.13 23.08 -7.09
N LYS A 22 2.53 23.12 -8.28
CA LYS A 22 1.15 23.52 -8.55
C LYS A 22 0.46 22.44 -9.37
N ALA A 23 -0.83 22.21 -9.11
CA ALA A 23 -1.61 21.23 -9.84
C ALA A 23 -1.76 21.60 -11.33
N GLY A 24 -1.90 20.59 -12.18
CA GLY A 24 -2.12 20.77 -13.61
C GLY A 24 -0.84 21.05 -14.40
N VAL A 25 -1.00 21.17 -15.72
CA VAL A 25 0.11 21.19 -16.69
C VAL A 25 0.59 22.60 -17.07
N GLY A 26 -0.04 23.65 -16.51
CA GLY A 26 0.20 25.05 -16.89
C GLY A 26 -0.49 25.42 -18.21
N GLU A 27 -0.90 26.68 -18.35
CA GLU A 27 -1.72 27.15 -19.48
C GLU A 27 -1.00 27.10 -20.83
N THR A 28 0.34 27.16 -20.84
CA THR A 28 1.18 27.32 -22.03
C THR A 28 1.40 26.04 -22.85
N LEU A 29 1.15 24.84 -22.28
CA LEU A 29 1.35 23.58 -23.01
C LEU A 29 0.23 23.29 -24.01
N ASN A 30 -0.94 23.94 -23.88
CA ASN A 30 -2.08 23.78 -24.79
C ASN A 30 -1.82 24.35 -26.19
N GLU A 31 -0.74 25.12 -26.38
CA GLU A 31 -0.43 25.81 -27.64
C GLU A 31 0.53 25.01 -28.55
N ILE A 32 1.14 23.94 -28.05
CA ILE A 32 2.12 23.13 -28.79
C ILE A 32 1.40 22.02 -29.56
N LYS A 33 1.36 22.11 -30.89
CA LYS A 33 0.58 21.22 -31.78
C LYS A 33 1.00 19.74 -31.71
N GLU A 34 2.24 19.48 -31.38
CA GLU A 34 2.83 18.14 -31.28
C GLU A 34 2.52 17.45 -29.93
N VAL A 35 1.97 18.20 -28.96
CA VAL A 35 1.69 17.72 -27.60
C VAL A 35 0.20 17.51 -27.43
N ALA A 36 -0.19 16.27 -27.11
CA ALA A 36 -1.54 15.98 -26.67
C ALA A 36 -1.68 16.33 -25.18
N VAL A 37 -2.42 17.40 -24.88
CA VAL A 37 -2.78 17.75 -23.51
C VAL A 37 -4.15 17.18 -23.18
N ILE A 38 -4.19 16.24 -22.23
CA ILE A 38 -5.43 15.64 -21.74
C ILE A 38 -5.65 16.18 -20.33
N ASN A 39 -6.69 16.97 -20.14
CA ASN A 39 -7.10 17.35 -18.78
C ASN A 39 -7.70 16.12 -18.08
N ASN A 40 -7.17 15.79 -16.90
CA ASN A 40 -7.57 14.65 -16.10
C ASN A 40 -8.22 15.08 -14.76
N ASP A 41 -8.80 16.27 -14.71
CA ASP A 41 -9.54 16.72 -13.54
C ASP A 41 -10.82 15.88 -13.38
N THR A 42 -10.92 15.13 -12.29
CA THR A 42 -12.14 14.38 -11.96
C THR A 42 -13.28 15.38 -11.70
N PRO A 43 -14.44 15.25 -12.35
CA PRO A 43 -15.56 16.17 -12.14
C PRO A 43 -16.23 15.90 -10.79
N MET A 44 -15.63 16.42 -9.71
CA MET A 44 -16.00 16.12 -8.32
C MET A 44 -17.47 16.39 -7.99
N HIS A 45 -18.12 17.34 -8.69
CA HIS A 45 -19.54 17.63 -8.56
C HIS A 45 -20.46 16.48 -9.03
N LYS A 46 -19.92 15.52 -9.78
CA LYS A 46 -20.62 14.31 -10.23
C LYS A 46 -20.33 13.10 -9.34
N VAL A 47 -19.39 13.22 -8.40
CA VAL A 47 -19.13 12.19 -7.39
C VAL A 47 -20.07 12.43 -6.22
N GLY A 48 -20.86 11.43 -5.87
CA GLY A 48 -21.73 11.48 -4.70
C GLY A 48 -21.86 10.11 -4.05
N LEU A 49 -22.15 10.12 -2.75
CA LEU A 49 -22.57 8.93 -2.03
C LEU A 49 -24.07 9.03 -1.78
N SER A 50 -24.80 7.95 -2.04
CA SER A 50 -26.15 7.81 -1.50
C SER A 50 -26.13 7.78 0.03
N ASN A 51 -27.28 8.00 0.67
CA ASN A 51 -27.37 7.95 2.14
C ASN A 51 -26.91 6.58 2.71
N GLN A 52 -27.21 5.49 2.00
CA GLN A 52 -26.79 4.14 2.40
C GLN A 52 -25.26 3.98 2.29
N GLU A 53 -24.68 4.49 1.20
CA GLU A 53 -23.24 4.47 0.96
C GLU A 53 -22.48 5.33 1.97
N GLN A 54 -22.98 6.52 2.28
CA GLN A 54 -22.41 7.38 3.31
C GLN A 54 -22.47 6.71 4.68
N THR A 55 -23.59 6.06 5.01
CA THR A 55 -23.73 5.29 6.25
C THR A 55 -22.71 4.16 6.33
N ASN A 56 -22.51 3.43 5.23
CA ASN A 56 -21.53 2.35 5.15
C ASN A 56 -20.10 2.88 5.28
N PHE A 57 -19.77 3.96 4.57
CA PHE A 57 -18.46 4.59 4.64
C PHE A 57 -18.16 5.08 6.06
N ASN A 58 -19.11 5.74 6.72
CA ASN A 58 -18.97 6.18 8.12
C ASN A 58 -18.70 5.00 9.06
N LYS A 59 -19.38 3.87 8.88
CA LYS A 59 -19.10 2.65 9.66
C LYS A 59 -17.67 2.14 9.45
N MET A 60 -17.15 2.22 8.22
CA MET A 60 -15.77 1.83 7.91
C MET A 60 -14.77 2.75 8.63
N ILE A 61 -15.01 4.06 8.61
CA ILE A 61 -14.18 5.04 9.33
C ILE A 61 -14.23 4.82 10.84
N SER A 62 -15.42 4.62 11.43
CA SER A 62 -15.53 4.33 12.87
C SER A 62 -14.83 3.03 13.27
N ALA A 63 -14.83 2.01 12.41
CA ALA A 63 -14.07 0.78 12.64
C ALA A 63 -12.55 1.04 12.61
N ILE A 64 -12.07 1.87 11.68
CA ILE A 64 -10.66 2.30 11.63
C ILE A 64 -10.28 3.03 12.91
N GLU A 65 -11.07 4.01 13.34
CA GLU A 65 -10.82 4.77 14.58
C GLU A 65 -10.77 3.87 15.81
N LYS A 66 -11.69 2.91 15.91
CA LYS A 66 -11.71 1.92 16.98
C LYS A 66 -10.43 1.08 16.95
N ASN A 67 -10.06 0.50 15.81
CA ASN A 67 -8.87 -0.33 15.71
C ASN A 67 -7.58 0.47 15.97
N CYS A 68 -7.51 1.73 15.54
CA CYS A 68 -6.39 2.63 15.89
C CYS A 68 -6.25 2.81 17.40
N LYS A 69 -7.35 2.90 18.16
CA LYS A 69 -7.30 2.96 19.63
C LYS A 69 -6.85 1.62 20.24
N GLU A 70 -7.24 0.50 19.64
CA GLU A 70 -6.92 -0.83 20.16
C GLU A 70 -5.47 -1.26 19.88
N CYS A 71 -4.92 -0.89 18.72
CA CYS A 71 -3.59 -1.33 18.29
C CYS A 71 -2.60 -0.21 17.95
N GLY A 72 -2.91 1.06 18.21
CA GLY A 72 -2.05 2.21 17.90
C GLY A 72 -0.67 2.07 18.54
N ASP A 73 -0.60 2.02 19.87
CA ASP A 73 0.66 1.86 20.62
C ASP A 73 1.39 0.55 20.23
N PHE A 74 0.64 -0.47 19.83
CA PHE A 74 1.20 -1.72 19.37
C PHE A 74 1.92 -1.59 18.02
N LEU A 75 1.43 -0.75 17.11
CA LEU A 75 2.13 -0.44 15.87
C LEU A 75 3.49 0.22 16.14
N ASP A 76 3.54 1.17 17.08
CA ASP A 76 4.80 1.81 17.48
C ASP A 76 5.76 0.80 18.11
N GLN A 77 5.24 -0.09 18.96
CA GLN A 77 6.03 -1.19 19.53
C GLN A 77 6.61 -2.11 18.43
N LEU A 78 5.82 -2.45 17.40
CA LEU A 78 6.31 -3.24 16.27
C LEU A 78 7.42 -2.51 15.50
N VAL A 79 7.31 -1.19 15.30
CA VAL A 79 8.38 -0.42 14.65
C VAL A 79 9.67 -0.49 15.47
N LEU A 80 9.59 -0.29 16.77
CA LEU A 80 10.74 -0.34 17.68
C LEU A 80 11.40 -1.72 17.74
N LEU A 81 10.61 -2.80 17.69
CA LEU A 81 11.11 -4.18 17.73
C LEU A 81 11.54 -4.72 16.37
N SER A 82 11.29 -3.98 15.29
CA SER A 82 11.65 -4.40 13.93
C SER A 82 13.09 -4.06 13.60
N GLY A 83 13.79 -4.99 12.95
CA GLY A 83 15.18 -4.77 12.56
C GLY A 83 15.71 -5.86 11.63
N THR A 84 16.67 -5.48 10.77
CA THR A 84 17.29 -6.41 9.82
C THR A 84 18.68 -6.88 10.26
N LYS A 85 19.17 -6.43 11.41
CA LYS A 85 20.50 -6.69 11.94
C LYS A 85 20.41 -7.40 13.29
N GLY A 86 21.54 -7.95 13.73
CA GLY A 86 21.68 -8.55 15.05
C GLY A 86 20.60 -9.58 15.38
N ASP A 87 19.99 -9.40 16.55
CA ASP A 87 18.99 -10.31 17.11
C ASP A 87 17.56 -9.91 16.76
N GLU A 88 17.32 -8.62 16.44
CA GLU A 88 16.04 -8.07 15.99
C GLU A 88 15.51 -8.78 14.73
N LYS A 89 16.40 -9.29 13.87
CA LYS A 89 16.01 -10.05 12.68
C LYS A 89 15.30 -11.37 12.99
N TYR A 90 15.39 -11.88 14.22
CA TYR A 90 14.66 -13.07 14.67
C TYR A 90 13.30 -12.72 15.27
N HIS A 91 13.00 -11.44 15.50
CA HIS A 91 11.71 -11.00 16.03
C HIS A 91 10.64 -10.89 14.92
N VAL A 92 9.39 -11.22 15.24
CA VAL A 92 8.26 -11.23 14.30
C VAL A 92 8.00 -9.88 13.66
N ALA A 93 8.24 -8.79 14.39
CA ALA A 93 8.01 -7.43 13.91
C ALA A 93 8.75 -7.14 12.58
N SER A 94 9.93 -7.74 12.40
CA SER A 94 10.75 -7.67 11.20
C SER A 94 10.12 -8.31 9.96
N TYR A 95 9.06 -9.10 10.13
CA TYR A 95 8.39 -9.88 9.07
C TYR A 95 6.98 -9.40 8.75
N VAL A 96 6.35 -8.56 9.58
CA VAL A 96 4.96 -8.08 9.36
C VAL A 96 4.80 -7.42 7.99
N LYS A 97 5.68 -6.46 7.66
CA LYS A 97 5.69 -5.79 6.34
C LYS A 97 6.00 -6.77 5.20
N GLN A 98 6.91 -7.71 5.43
CA GLN A 98 7.29 -8.70 4.41
C GLN A 98 6.13 -9.64 4.08
N PHE A 99 5.38 -10.06 5.09
CA PHE A 99 4.20 -10.89 4.96
C PHE A 99 3.12 -10.21 4.10
N PHE A 100 2.72 -8.98 4.46
CA PHE A 100 1.71 -8.28 3.66
C PHE A 100 2.19 -8.01 2.23
N ASN A 101 3.49 -7.75 2.04
CA ASN A 101 4.06 -7.64 0.70
C ASN A 101 4.01 -8.96 -0.07
N SER A 102 4.20 -10.11 0.58
CA SER A 102 4.06 -11.41 -0.08
C SER A 102 2.61 -11.73 -0.46
N GLU A 103 1.63 -11.33 0.35
CA GLU A 103 0.21 -11.52 0.03
C GLU A 103 -0.18 -10.76 -1.25
N ILE A 104 0.24 -9.49 -1.38
CA ILE A 104 -0.02 -8.67 -2.57
C ILE A 104 0.65 -9.24 -3.80
N LYS A 105 1.93 -9.66 -3.68
CA LYS A 105 2.67 -10.27 -4.80
C LYS A 105 2.00 -11.54 -5.30
N ALA A 106 1.32 -12.25 -4.41
CA ALA A 106 0.53 -13.43 -4.75
C ALA A 106 -0.93 -13.11 -5.12
N ALA A 107 -1.28 -11.82 -5.30
CA ALA A 107 -2.63 -11.34 -5.59
C ALA A 107 -3.70 -11.81 -4.58
N ARG A 108 -3.31 -11.98 -3.31
CA ARG A 108 -4.22 -12.38 -2.22
C ARG A 108 -4.71 -11.16 -1.45
N ALA A 109 -6.02 -11.00 -1.41
CA ALA A 109 -6.67 -10.02 -0.55
C ALA A 109 -6.69 -10.51 0.91
N ILE A 110 -6.61 -9.56 1.85
CA ILE A 110 -6.74 -9.85 3.28
C ILE A 110 -8.23 -10.04 3.60
N GLY A 111 -8.67 -11.30 3.62
CA GLY A 111 -10.05 -11.68 3.87
C GLY A 111 -10.35 -11.83 5.37
N ASP A 112 -10.26 -13.06 5.86
CA ASP A 112 -10.53 -13.38 7.26
C ASP A 112 -9.33 -13.03 8.16
N VAL A 113 -9.60 -12.32 9.26
CA VAL A 113 -8.56 -11.81 10.17
C VAL A 113 -7.85 -12.96 10.90
N GLY A 114 -8.59 -13.99 11.32
CA GLY A 114 -8.02 -15.14 12.02
C GLY A 114 -7.14 -16.00 11.11
N LYS A 115 -7.59 -16.28 9.89
CA LYS A 115 -6.80 -16.97 8.87
C LYS A 115 -5.57 -16.16 8.48
N THR A 116 -5.70 -14.85 8.31
CA THR A 116 -4.56 -13.97 8.02
C THR A 116 -3.53 -14.00 9.14
N PHE A 117 -3.96 -13.99 10.40
CA PHE A 117 -3.07 -14.11 11.55
C PHE A 117 -2.32 -15.46 11.55
N ALA A 118 -3.03 -16.57 11.30
CA ALA A 118 -2.40 -17.88 11.17
C ALA A 118 -1.38 -17.93 10.02
N SER A 119 -1.70 -17.30 8.88
CA SER A 119 -0.78 -17.16 7.76
C SER A 119 0.45 -16.32 8.10
N LEU A 120 0.31 -15.24 8.87
CA LEU A 120 1.44 -14.45 9.38
C LEU A 120 2.33 -15.29 10.28
N TYR A 121 1.74 -16.08 11.19
CA TYR A 121 2.47 -16.99 12.05
C TYR A 121 3.29 -18.00 11.24
N ASN A 122 2.66 -18.66 10.26
CA ASN A 122 3.33 -19.64 9.40
C ASN A 122 4.44 -18.99 8.56
N PHE A 123 4.17 -17.82 7.98
CA PHE A 123 5.16 -17.06 7.23
C PHE A 123 6.39 -16.73 8.09
N TYR A 124 6.18 -16.29 9.33
CA TYR A 124 7.27 -16.02 10.27
C TYR A 124 8.04 -17.29 10.63
N TYR A 125 7.35 -18.39 10.91
CA TYR A 125 7.95 -19.69 11.23
C TYR A 125 8.84 -20.21 10.09
N ASP A 126 8.35 -20.19 8.85
CA ASP A 126 9.10 -20.68 7.70
C ASP A 126 10.37 -19.84 7.46
N LYS A 127 10.25 -18.51 7.57
CA LYS A 127 11.38 -17.60 7.39
C LYS A 127 12.46 -17.80 8.44
N THR A 128 12.07 -17.96 9.71
CA THR A 128 13.02 -18.10 10.81
C THR A 128 13.62 -19.50 10.88
N THR A 129 12.87 -20.56 10.57
CA THR A 129 13.40 -21.91 10.39
C THR A 129 14.52 -21.93 9.37
N ALA A 130 14.28 -21.34 8.18
CA ALA A 130 15.30 -21.24 7.14
C ALA A 130 16.54 -20.41 7.55
N LEU A 131 16.42 -19.48 8.50
CA LEU A 131 17.56 -18.76 9.06
C LEU A 131 18.35 -19.62 10.04
N LEU A 132 17.67 -20.37 10.91
CA LEU A 132 18.29 -21.26 11.89
C LEU A 132 19.04 -22.41 11.23
N ASP A 133 18.50 -22.94 10.13
CA ASP A 133 19.12 -24.03 9.36
C ASP A 133 20.49 -23.64 8.80
N LYS A 134 20.68 -22.35 8.46
CA LYS A 134 21.96 -21.83 7.98
C LYS A 134 23.03 -21.72 9.08
N ILE A 135 22.66 -21.78 10.35
CA ILE A 135 23.59 -21.71 11.48
C ILE A 135 24.16 -23.10 11.75
N LYS A 136 25.46 -23.29 11.46
CA LYS A 136 26.13 -24.59 11.64
C LYS A 136 26.59 -24.83 13.08
N THR A 137 26.91 -23.77 13.83
CA THR A 137 27.42 -23.86 15.19
C THR A 137 26.30 -24.19 16.17
N PRO A 138 26.32 -25.34 16.89
CA PRO A 138 25.22 -25.77 17.75
C PRO A 138 24.87 -24.78 18.85
N LYS A 139 25.89 -24.20 19.51
CA LYS A 139 25.70 -23.19 20.57
C LYS A 139 24.95 -21.96 20.05
N THR A 140 25.39 -21.43 18.91
CA THR A 140 24.74 -20.25 18.29
C THR A 140 23.33 -20.60 17.82
N ARG A 141 23.12 -21.78 17.23
CA ARG A 141 21.79 -22.23 16.80
C ARG A 141 20.84 -22.28 17.99
N ALA A 142 21.23 -22.89 19.11
CA ALA A 142 20.42 -22.95 20.32
C ALA A 142 20.05 -21.54 20.85
N GLN A 143 21.02 -20.62 20.89
CA GLN A 143 20.78 -19.23 21.30
C GLN A 143 19.76 -18.51 20.39
N LYS A 144 19.86 -18.68 19.07
CA LYS A 144 18.94 -18.04 18.12
C LYS A 144 17.58 -18.73 18.06
N SER A 145 17.52 -20.05 18.24
CA SER A 145 16.27 -20.79 18.40
C SER A 145 15.47 -20.29 19.60
N LYS A 146 16.14 -19.94 20.72
CA LYS A 146 15.47 -19.32 21.87
C LYS A 146 14.81 -17.99 21.48
N LEU A 147 15.50 -17.11 20.76
CA LEU A 147 14.93 -15.83 20.31
C LEU A 147 13.69 -16.02 19.43
N VAL A 148 13.73 -17.01 18.52
CA VAL A 148 12.58 -17.35 17.67
C VAL A 148 11.42 -17.85 18.53
N HIS A 149 11.68 -18.75 19.48
CA HIS A 149 10.65 -19.25 20.39
C HIS A 149 10.04 -18.12 21.25
N ASP A 150 10.85 -17.23 21.80
CA ASP A 150 10.39 -16.07 22.56
C ASP A 150 9.51 -15.16 21.69
N SER A 151 9.88 -14.96 20.42
CA SER A 151 9.08 -14.18 19.47
C SER A 151 7.81 -14.91 19.00
N GLN A 152 7.77 -16.25 19.00
CA GLN A 152 6.53 -17.02 18.79
C GLN A 152 5.58 -16.87 19.97
N ASN A 153 6.11 -16.80 21.20
CA ASN A 153 5.32 -16.45 22.39
C ASN A 153 4.76 -15.04 22.26
N TYR A 154 5.59 -14.08 21.89
CA TYR A 154 5.14 -12.70 21.65
C TYR A 154 3.96 -12.63 20.66
N LEU A 155 4.01 -13.41 19.57
CA LEU A 155 2.90 -13.53 18.61
C LEU A 155 1.59 -14.00 19.29
N ARG A 156 1.67 -15.07 20.09
CA ARG A 156 0.52 -15.66 20.78
C ARG A 156 -0.04 -14.73 21.85
N GLU A 157 0.83 -14.17 22.68
CA GLU A 157 0.47 -13.26 23.77
C GLU A 157 -0.18 -11.96 23.25
N ASN A 158 0.20 -11.52 22.04
CA ASN A 158 -0.35 -10.33 21.41
C ASN A 158 -1.34 -10.64 20.27
N GLU A 159 -1.92 -11.84 20.21
CA GLU A 159 -2.81 -12.26 19.13
C GLU A 159 -3.95 -11.26 18.89
N GLY A 160 -4.61 -10.79 19.95
CA GLY A 160 -5.69 -9.80 19.84
C GLY A 160 -5.24 -8.50 19.17
N LYS A 161 -4.06 -7.99 19.54
CA LYS A 161 -3.49 -6.76 18.96
C LYS A 161 -3.07 -6.96 17.51
N PHE A 162 -2.49 -8.12 17.18
CA PHE A 162 -2.19 -8.46 15.78
C PHE A 162 -3.47 -8.58 14.94
N LYS A 163 -4.54 -9.17 15.47
CA LYS A 163 -5.84 -9.25 14.78
C LYS A 163 -6.45 -7.86 14.58
N ALA A 164 -6.42 -6.99 15.58
CA ALA A 164 -6.86 -5.59 15.44
C ALA A 164 -6.04 -4.84 14.38
N MET A 165 -4.71 -5.03 14.35
CA MET A 165 -3.84 -4.48 13.31
C MET A 165 -4.20 -5.00 11.91
N ILE A 166 -4.43 -6.31 11.77
CA ILE A 166 -4.84 -6.93 10.50
C ILE A 166 -6.19 -6.37 10.04
N ASP A 167 -7.15 -6.23 10.95
CA ASP A 167 -8.46 -5.66 10.63
C ASP A 167 -8.36 -4.17 10.27
N LEU A 168 -7.55 -3.39 10.99
CA LEU A 168 -7.22 -2.00 10.63
C LEU A 168 -6.68 -1.91 9.20
N TYR A 169 -5.68 -2.73 8.88
CA TYR A 169 -5.07 -2.78 7.56
C TYR A 169 -6.07 -3.13 6.46
N LYS A 170 -6.97 -4.10 6.73
CA LYS A 170 -8.06 -4.48 5.84
C LYS A 170 -9.04 -3.32 5.64
N LYS A 171 -9.53 -2.70 6.72
CA LYS A 171 -10.53 -1.62 6.69
C LYS A 171 -10.02 -0.38 5.96
N ILE A 172 -8.74 -0.03 6.12
CA ILE A 172 -8.11 1.05 5.36
C ILE A 172 -8.14 0.75 3.86
N GLN A 173 -7.82 -0.48 3.45
CA GLN A 173 -7.85 -0.87 2.04
C GLN A 173 -9.27 -0.87 1.48
N GLU A 174 -10.24 -1.44 2.20
CA GLU A 174 -11.65 -1.41 1.81
C GLU A 174 -12.15 0.04 1.65
N SER A 175 -11.81 0.94 2.57
CA SER A 175 -12.25 2.34 2.53
C SER A 175 -11.64 3.10 1.35
N LYS A 176 -10.37 2.82 1.04
CA LYS A 176 -9.71 3.37 -0.14
C LYS A 176 -10.34 2.85 -1.43
N GLN A 177 -10.59 1.55 -1.50
CA GLN A 177 -11.21 0.94 -2.68
C GLN A 177 -12.60 1.52 -2.93
N PHE A 178 -13.41 1.67 -1.87
CA PHE A 178 -14.73 2.28 -1.97
C PHE A 178 -14.71 3.68 -2.60
N ILE A 179 -13.73 4.51 -2.22
CA ILE A 179 -13.56 5.85 -2.83
C ILE A 179 -13.08 5.73 -4.28
N ILE A 180 -12.13 4.85 -4.56
CA ILE A 180 -11.60 4.63 -5.91
C ILE A 180 -12.71 4.18 -6.86
N ASP A 181 -13.55 3.23 -6.45
CA ASP A 181 -14.67 2.74 -7.26
C ASP A 181 -15.63 3.89 -7.64
N LYS A 182 -15.87 4.83 -6.71
CA LYS A 182 -16.70 6.02 -6.96
C LYS A 182 -16.09 7.00 -7.94
N LEU A 183 -14.77 7.07 -8.00
CA LEU A 183 -14.05 7.93 -8.92
C LEU A 183 -13.92 7.27 -10.29
N ASP A 184 -13.68 5.95 -10.33
CA ASP A 184 -13.57 5.14 -11.55
C ASP A 184 -14.85 5.21 -12.41
N ASP A 185 -16.02 5.32 -11.78
CA ASP A 185 -17.30 5.48 -12.48
C ASP A 185 -17.39 6.78 -13.31
N LEU A 186 -16.57 7.79 -13.03
CA LEU A 186 -16.53 9.05 -13.76
C LEU A 186 -15.50 9.08 -14.88
N GLU A 187 -14.62 8.08 -14.93
CA GLU A 187 -13.50 8.08 -15.86
C GLU A 187 -13.93 7.74 -17.29
N THR A 188 -13.55 8.63 -18.21
CA THR A 188 -13.96 8.56 -19.62
C THR A 188 -12.92 7.86 -20.51
N PHE A 189 -11.73 7.60 -19.99
CA PHE A 189 -10.66 6.91 -20.70
C PHE A 189 -10.16 5.68 -19.93
N ARG A 190 -9.38 4.85 -20.62
CA ARG A 190 -8.77 3.64 -20.04
C ARG A 190 -7.25 3.76 -20.10
N THR A 191 -6.59 3.14 -19.15
CA THR A 191 -5.13 3.02 -19.15
C THR A 191 -4.73 1.63 -19.62
N PHE A 192 -3.45 1.46 -19.98
CA PHE A 192 -2.93 0.18 -20.44
C PHE A 192 -1.62 -0.13 -19.74
N ALA A 193 -1.49 -1.36 -19.27
CA ALA A 193 -0.24 -1.91 -18.78
C ALA A 193 0.37 -2.83 -19.84
N LEU A 194 1.64 -2.62 -20.19
CA LEU A 194 2.38 -3.52 -21.07
C LEU A 194 2.81 -4.76 -20.27
N THR A 195 2.29 -5.92 -20.64
CA THR A 195 2.64 -7.22 -20.08
C THR A 195 3.50 -8.02 -21.06
N ASP A 196 4.04 -9.16 -20.63
CA ASP A 196 4.77 -10.09 -21.52
C ASP A 196 3.89 -10.63 -22.67
N ASN A 197 2.56 -10.64 -22.47
CA ASN A 197 1.57 -11.09 -23.46
C ASN A 197 0.94 -9.92 -24.25
N GLY A 198 1.53 -8.72 -24.19
CA GLY A 198 1.02 -7.51 -24.84
C GLY A 198 0.31 -6.53 -23.89
N TYR A 199 -0.43 -5.57 -24.46
CA TYR A 199 -1.14 -4.55 -23.68
C TYR A 199 -2.40 -5.12 -23.02
N LYS A 200 -2.53 -4.91 -21.70
CA LYS A 200 -3.74 -5.20 -20.93
C LYS A 200 -4.41 -3.89 -20.54
N VAL A 201 -5.71 -3.77 -20.80
CA VAL A 201 -6.54 -2.66 -20.31
C VAL A 201 -6.56 -2.69 -18.77
N THR A 202 -6.30 -1.55 -18.15
CA THR A 202 -6.32 -1.36 -16.70
C THR A 202 -7.22 -0.17 -16.33
N GLY A 203 -7.68 -0.14 -15.08
CA GLY A 203 -8.25 1.06 -14.49
C GLY A 203 -7.19 2.15 -14.29
N PRO A 204 -7.57 3.37 -13.93
CA PRO A 204 -6.63 4.37 -13.47
C PRO A 204 -5.75 3.80 -12.35
N GLU A 205 -4.47 4.17 -12.35
CA GLU A 205 -3.53 3.74 -11.31
C GLU A 205 -4.00 4.14 -9.89
N GLY A 206 -4.70 5.27 -9.84
CA GLY A 206 -5.15 5.91 -8.65
C GLY A 206 -5.49 7.38 -8.90
N TYR A 207 -5.89 8.06 -7.83
CA TYR A 207 -6.34 9.45 -7.83
C TYR A 207 -5.47 10.28 -6.89
N VAL A 208 -5.23 11.54 -7.26
CA VAL A 208 -4.52 12.50 -6.41
C VAL A 208 -5.52 13.52 -5.89
N LEU A 209 -5.63 13.60 -4.58
CA LEU A 209 -6.40 14.64 -3.89
C LEU A 209 -5.45 15.78 -3.52
N HIS A 210 -5.81 16.99 -3.93
CA HIS A 210 -5.19 18.23 -3.49
C HIS A 210 -6.08 18.87 -2.44
N LYS A 211 -5.57 19.02 -1.22
CA LYS A 211 -6.30 19.64 -0.11
C LYS A 211 -5.36 20.51 0.71
N ASP A 212 -5.66 21.81 0.82
CA ASP A 212 -4.93 22.76 1.66
C ASP A 212 -3.41 22.84 1.39
N GLY A 213 -2.97 22.53 0.16
CA GLY A 213 -1.56 22.47 -0.23
C GLY A 213 -0.93 21.08 -0.11
N ASP A 214 -1.60 20.13 0.55
CA ASP A 214 -1.18 18.74 0.63
C ASP A 214 -1.68 17.93 -0.58
N MET A 215 -0.84 17.02 -1.05
CA MET A 215 -1.17 16.07 -2.11
C MET A 215 -1.21 14.65 -1.54
N VAL A 216 -2.39 14.02 -1.59
CA VAL A 216 -2.59 12.64 -1.14
C VAL A 216 -2.96 11.77 -2.32
N LYS A 217 -2.17 10.72 -2.58
CA LYS A 217 -2.48 9.75 -3.64
C LYS A 217 -3.21 8.53 -3.07
N LEU A 218 -4.39 8.26 -3.62
CA LEU A 218 -5.14 7.02 -3.43
C LEU A 218 -4.80 6.09 -4.59
N VAL A 219 -4.42 4.85 -4.30
CA VAL A 219 -4.10 3.85 -5.33
C VAL A 219 -4.87 2.57 -5.08
N ASN A 220 -5.31 1.90 -6.16
CA ASN A 220 -5.81 0.53 -6.06
C ASN A 220 -4.60 -0.35 -5.77
N ARG A 221 -4.38 -0.64 -4.50
CA ARG A 221 -3.11 -1.23 -4.08
C ARG A 221 -2.90 -2.63 -4.63
N LEU A 222 -3.96 -3.41 -4.82
CA LEU A 222 -3.85 -4.76 -5.35
C LEU A 222 -3.36 -4.72 -6.80
N GLU A 223 -4.03 -3.96 -7.66
CA GLU A 223 -3.67 -3.84 -9.07
C GLU A 223 -2.34 -3.08 -9.25
N PHE A 224 -2.22 -1.89 -8.65
CA PHE A 224 -1.02 -1.05 -8.78
C PHE A 224 0.24 -1.75 -8.28
N SER A 225 0.21 -2.32 -7.08
CA SER A 225 1.40 -2.95 -6.51
C SER A 225 1.72 -4.25 -7.22
N TYR A 226 0.71 -5.03 -7.62
CA TYR A 226 0.92 -6.24 -8.41
C TYR A 226 1.65 -5.90 -9.71
N ILE A 227 1.11 -4.97 -10.50
CA ILE A 227 1.73 -4.48 -11.74
C ILE A 227 3.18 -4.01 -11.49
N ASN A 228 3.42 -3.22 -10.44
CA ASN A 228 4.77 -2.73 -10.12
C ASN A 228 5.75 -3.81 -9.67
N PHE A 229 5.27 -4.91 -9.08
CA PHE A 229 6.09 -6.03 -8.65
C PHE A 229 6.32 -7.07 -9.75
N THR A 230 5.39 -7.23 -10.69
CA THR A 230 5.43 -8.30 -11.69
C THR A 230 5.86 -7.84 -13.07
N LEU A 231 5.63 -6.57 -13.45
CA LEU A 231 6.07 -6.09 -14.77
C LEU A 231 7.60 -5.93 -14.84
N ALA A 232 8.17 -6.43 -15.93
CA ALA A 232 9.58 -6.28 -16.22
C ALA A 232 9.94 -4.80 -16.36
N LYS A 233 10.79 -4.30 -15.45
CA LYS A 233 11.35 -2.95 -15.54
C LYS A 233 12.45 -2.93 -16.59
N LYS A 234 12.08 -2.70 -17.85
CA LYS A 234 13.02 -2.59 -18.98
C LYS A 234 13.85 -1.29 -18.99
N TRP A 235 13.73 -0.44 -17.97
CA TRP A 235 14.39 0.87 -17.88
C TRP A 235 15.56 0.93 -16.89
N ARG A 236 16.21 -0.20 -16.60
CA ARG A 236 17.47 -0.23 -15.84
C ARG A 236 18.66 -0.42 -16.74
#